data_AF-A0A5C5Y6H1-F1
#
_entry.id   AF-A0A5C5Y6H1-F1
#
_cell.length_a   1.000
_cell.length_b   1.000
_cell.length_c   1.000
_cell.angle_alpha   90.00
_cell.angle_beta   90.00
_cell.angle_gamma   90.00
#
_symmetry.space_group_name_H-M   'P 1'
#
loop_
_entity.id
_entity.type
_entity.pdbx_description
1 polymer ?
#
loop_
_entity_poly.entity_id
_entity_poly.type
_entity_poly.pdbx_seq_one_letter_code
_entity_poly.pdbx_strand_id
1 'polypeptide(L)'
;MPDVSVDLPKPFTSNRENAAGGMASHVLPYVAFLLLVQMRGTGLEPGSPWGSLLEASVPLLIIAYFGYRGFYPELRSTELRFQWIPVDLCFGIATGMGWMLPYALGQLPTPETGSLSGESTLMDWAARGTAMVIAVPLLEEIFTRSFLMRFIDTYDSETSNSFRDHPIGVFSLRSFIGTMVLFTFAHATWEWWVAIPWIAVTNLWFYWRRSMWSLVFVHVAANLTLMVGVAVTKHWYFI
;
A
#
# COMPACT_ATOMS: atom_id res chain seq x y z
N MET A 1 20.04 40.87 -5.31
CA MET A 1 19.04 39.84 -5.63
C MET A 1 18.11 39.76 -4.44
N PRO A 2 16.78 39.88 -4.59
CA PRO A 2 15.87 39.71 -3.46
C PRO A 2 15.90 38.25 -2.99
N ASP A 3 16.02 38.08 -1.68
CA ASP A 3 15.99 36.82 -0.96
C ASP A 3 14.57 36.23 -1.08
N VAL A 4 14.40 35.23 -1.96
CA VAL A 4 13.16 34.45 -2.05
C VAL A 4 13.32 33.29 -1.07
N SER A 5 13.31 33.58 0.22
CA SER A 5 13.11 32.57 1.24
C SER A 5 11.68 32.05 1.07
N VAL A 6 11.52 30.90 0.42
CA VAL A 6 10.26 30.18 0.38
C VAL A 6 9.91 29.88 1.84
N ASP A 7 8.89 30.56 2.36
CA ASP A 7 8.32 30.28 3.68
C ASP A 7 7.77 28.86 3.68
N LEU A 8 8.63 27.89 3.99
CA LEU A 8 8.21 26.52 4.20
C LEU A 8 7.30 26.53 5.43
N PRO A 9 6.12 25.89 5.35
CA PRO A 9 5.19 25.87 6.46
C PRO A 9 5.90 25.37 7.71
N LYS A 10 5.81 26.17 8.80
CA LYS A 10 6.41 25.84 10.09
C LYS A 10 5.98 24.43 10.51
N PRO A 11 6.88 23.61 11.10
CA PRO A 11 6.50 22.31 11.62
C PRO A 11 5.36 22.49 12.61
N PHE A 12 4.25 21.79 12.37
CA PHE A 12 3.01 21.90 13.14
C PHE A 12 3.28 21.58 14.62
N THR A 13 3.16 22.59 15.48
CA THR A 13 3.30 22.43 16.93
C THR A 13 1.96 22.01 17.57
N SER A 14 2.03 20.95 18.38
CA SER A 14 1.14 20.46 19.45
C SER A 14 -0.33 20.89 19.51
N ASN A 15 -1.22 19.88 19.44
CA ASN A 15 -2.37 19.59 20.33
C ASN A 15 -3.47 18.86 19.54
N ARG A 16 -4.16 17.94 20.22
CA ARG A 16 -5.23 16.99 19.81
C ARG A 16 -5.89 17.07 18.42
N GLU A 17 -6.08 18.25 17.81
CA GLU A 17 -6.43 18.40 16.39
C GLU A 17 -5.42 17.69 15.46
N ASN A 18 -4.13 17.67 15.84
CA ASN A 18 -3.08 16.92 15.15
C ASN A 18 -3.19 15.40 15.35
N ALA A 19 -3.78 14.91 16.43
CA ALA A 19 -3.94 13.48 16.66
C ALA A 19 -5.09 12.91 15.83
N ALA A 20 -6.24 13.60 15.81
CA ALA A 20 -7.38 13.24 14.97
C ALA A 20 -7.04 13.39 13.48
N GLY A 21 -6.42 14.51 13.08
CA GLY A 21 -5.93 14.70 11.72
C GLY A 21 -4.82 13.71 11.34
N GLY A 22 -3.97 13.33 12.30
CA GLY A 22 -2.88 12.38 12.12
C GLY A 22 -3.35 10.96 11.87
N MET A 23 -4.34 10.47 12.61
CA MET A 23 -4.93 9.15 12.35
C MET A 23 -5.76 9.18 11.06
N ALA A 24 -6.61 10.19 10.88
CA ALA A 24 -7.46 10.31 9.70
C ALA A 24 -6.65 10.33 8.40
N SER A 25 -5.49 11.00 8.38
CA SER A 25 -4.64 11.04 7.18
C SER A 25 -4.13 9.65 6.75
N HIS A 26 -3.99 8.70 7.66
CA HIS A 26 -3.48 7.36 7.33
C HIS A 26 -4.59 6.33 7.14
N VAL A 27 -5.70 6.49 7.86
CA VAL A 27 -6.82 5.53 7.84
C VAL A 27 -7.81 5.85 6.72
N LEU A 28 -8.09 7.13 6.46
CA LEU A 28 -9.15 7.52 5.52
C LEU A 28 -8.90 7.07 4.07
N PRO A 29 -7.68 7.16 3.49
CA PRO A 29 -7.43 6.61 2.15
C PRO A 29 -7.76 5.12 2.05
N TYR A 30 -7.37 4.35 3.07
CA TYR A 30 -7.57 2.90 3.13
C TYR A 30 -9.05 2.55 3.28
N VAL A 31 -9.76 3.21 4.21
CA VAL A 31 -11.21 3.02 4.38
C VAL A 31 -11.99 3.43 3.14
N ALA A 32 -11.63 4.55 2.50
CA ALA A 32 -12.28 4.99 1.26
C ALA A 32 -12.09 3.95 0.14
N PHE A 33 -10.89 3.39 0.00
CA PHE A 33 -10.62 2.30 -0.93
C PHE A 33 -11.50 1.07 -0.65
N LEU A 34 -11.55 0.59 0.59
CA LEU A 34 -12.38 -0.56 0.96
C LEU A 34 -13.87 -0.33 0.69
N LEU A 35 -14.38 0.88 0.98
CA LEU A 35 -15.77 1.22 0.68
C LEU A 35 -16.05 1.20 -0.81
N LEU A 36 -15.14 1.71 -1.64
CA LEU A 36 -15.28 1.68 -3.11
C LEU A 36 -15.24 0.25 -3.66
N VAL A 37 -14.33 -0.58 -3.16
CA VAL A 37 -14.27 -2.01 -3.49
C VAL A 37 -15.59 -2.71 -3.12
N GLN A 38 -16.14 -2.43 -1.94
CA GLN A 38 -17.41 -2.98 -1.49
C GLN A 38 -18.60 -2.50 -2.34
N MET A 39 -18.64 -1.21 -2.70
CA MET A 39 -19.67 -0.63 -3.56
C MET A 39 -19.63 -1.21 -4.98
N ARG A 40 -18.44 -1.51 -5.50
CA ARG A 40 -18.30 -2.20 -6.77
C ARG A 40 -18.93 -3.59 -6.74
N GLY A 41 -18.84 -4.28 -5.61
CA GLY A 41 -19.50 -5.57 -5.40
C GLY A 41 -21.03 -5.50 -5.34
N THR A 42 -21.63 -4.31 -5.13
CA THR A 42 -23.08 -4.18 -4.88
C THR A 42 -23.87 -3.34 -5.88
N GLY A 43 -23.23 -2.57 -6.77
CA GLY A 43 -23.99 -1.69 -7.67
C GLY A 43 -23.27 -0.97 -8.81
N LEU A 44 -21.94 -1.08 -8.96
CA LEU A 44 -21.26 -0.65 -10.18
C LEU A 44 -21.16 -1.83 -11.14
N GLU A 45 -21.41 -1.61 -12.43
CA GLU A 45 -21.33 -2.68 -13.44
C GLU A 45 -19.98 -3.41 -13.37
N PRO A 46 -19.97 -4.73 -13.10
CA PRO A 46 -18.76 -5.52 -13.08
C PRO A 46 -18.02 -5.37 -14.41
N GLY A 47 -16.75 -4.96 -14.36
CA GLY A 47 -15.94 -4.75 -15.56
C GLY A 47 -15.78 -3.30 -15.99
N SER A 48 -16.57 -2.37 -15.48
CA SER A 48 -16.49 -0.95 -15.83
C SER A 48 -15.15 -0.31 -15.42
N PRO A 49 -14.46 0.44 -16.31
CA PRO A 49 -13.21 1.13 -15.96
C PRO A 49 -13.42 2.21 -14.89
N TRP A 50 -14.63 2.74 -14.78
CA TRP A 50 -14.97 3.81 -13.84
C TRP A 50 -14.80 3.37 -12.38
N GLY A 51 -15.12 2.11 -12.05
CA GLY A 51 -14.91 1.58 -10.70
C GLY A 51 -13.44 1.63 -10.30
N SER A 52 -12.56 1.09 -11.15
CA SER A 52 -11.11 1.12 -10.91
C SER A 52 -10.53 2.54 -10.93
N LEU A 53 -11.04 3.44 -11.78
CA LEU A 53 -10.64 4.85 -11.76
C LEU A 53 -11.01 5.54 -10.45
N LEU A 54 -12.18 5.27 -9.88
CA LEU A 54 -12.59 5.81 -8.59
C LEU A 54 -11.75 5.23 -7.45
N GLU A 55 -11.54 3.91 -7.45
CA GLU A 55 -10.67 3.21 -6.49
C GLU A 55 -9.24 3.73 -6.52
N ALA A 56 -8.72 4.14 -7.68
CA ALA A 56 -7.43 4.79 -7.78
C ALA A 56 -7.47 6.25 -7.32
N SER A 57 -8.35 7.04 -7.93
CA SER A 57 -8.33 8.50 -7.81
C SER A 57 -8.73 8.99 -6.43
N VAL A 58 -9.74 8.40 -5.78
CA VAL A 58 -10.23 8.88 -4.49
C VAL A 58 -9.18 8.75 -3.38
N PRO A 59 -8.56 7.57 -3.14
CA PRO A 59 -7.49 7.45 -2.15
C PRO A 59 -6.29 8.33 -2.48
N LEU A 60 -5.90 8.42 -3.77
CA LEU A 60 -4.78 9.27 -4.20
C LEU A 60 -5.04 10.75 -3.97
N LEU A 61 -6.27 11.24 -4.19
CA LEU A 61 -6.64 12.63 -3.90
C LEU A 61 -6.64 12.91 -2.39
N ILE A 62 -7.10 11.95 -1.57
CA ILE A 62 -7.04 12.08 -0.10
C ILE A 62 -5.58 12.13 0.37
N ILE A 63 -4.72 11.23 -0.14
CA ILE A 63 -3.28 11.23 0.13
C ILE A 63 -2.64 12.55 -0.35
N ALA A 64 -2.95 13.02 -1.55
CA ALA A 64 -2.41 14.28 -2.06
C ALA A 64 -2.82 15.47 -1.18
N TYR A 65 -4.08 15.53 -0.75
CA TYR A 65 -4.60 16.57 0.15
C TYR A 65 -3.86 16.60 1.49
N PHE A 66 -3.72 15.46 2.16
CA PHE A 66 -3.00 15.37 3.44
C PHE A 66 -1.48 15.54 3.27
N GLY A 67 -0.92 15.05 2.15
CA GLY A 67 0.48 15.20 1.80
C GLY A 67 0.87 16.65 1.55
N TYR A 68 0.03 17.41 0.86
CA TYR A 68 0.19 18.86 0.67
C TYR A 68 0.22 19.59 2.03
N ARG A 69 -0.64 19.16 2.97
CA ARG A 69 -0.67 19.69 4.34
C ARG A 69 0.44 19.18 5.26
N GLY A 70 1.32 18.30 4.78
CA GLY A 70 2.49 17.85 5.54
C GLY A 70 2.24 16.71 6.51
N PHE A 71 1.15 15.96 6.34
CA PHE A 71 0.83 14.84 7.22
C PHE A 71 1.73 13.61 7.03
N TYR A 72 2.50 13.51 5.94
CA TYR A 72 3.43 12.40 5.68
C TYR A 72 4.89 12.87 5.61
N PRO A 73 5.50 13.29 6.74
CA PRO A 73 6.91 13.67 6.76
C PRO A 73 7.83 12.52 6.30
N GLU A 74 7.44 11.27 6.54
CA GLU A 74 8.15 10.07 6.09
C GLU A 74 8.23 9.90 4.57
N LEU A 75 7.30 10.50 3.81
CA LEU A 75 7.36 10.54 2.34
C LEU A 75 8.20 11.70 1.83
N ARG A 76 8.50 12.69 2.68
CA ARG A 76 9.34 13.86 2.34
C ARG A 76 10.81 13.64 2.67
N SER A 77 11.15 12.60 3.43
CA SER A 77 12.55 12.36 3.81
C SER A 77 13.40 12.19 2.55
N THR A 78 14.46 12.98 2.46
CA THR A 78 15.42 13.02 1.34
C THR A 78 16.26 11.75 1.22
N GLU A 79 15.92 10.70 1.97
CA GLU A 79 16.53 9.37 1.89
C GLU A 79 16.00 8.53 0.72
N LEU A 80 15.49 9.19 -0.33
CA LEU A 80 15.44 8.61 -1.67
C LEU A 80 16.87 8.35 -2.13
N ARG A 81 17.41 7.21 -1.70
CA ARG A 81 18.71 6.73 -2.15
C ARG A 81 18.52 6.09 -3.51
N PHE A 82 18.45 6.90 -4.56
CA PHE A 82 18.16 6.49 -5.94
C PHE A 82 18.97 5.26 -6.41
N GLN A 83 20.22 5.13 -5.94
CA GLN A 83 21.09 3.98 -6.20
C GLN A 83 20.50 2.61 -5.77
N TRP A 84 19.58 2.60 -4.81
CA TRP A 84 18.93 1.39 -4.31
C TRP A 84 17.61 1.06 -5.01
N ILE A 85 17.06 1.97 -5.82
CA ILE A 85 15.81 1.73 -6.55
C ILE A 85 15.90 0.44 -7.38
N PRO A 86 16.98 0.15 -8.14
CA PRO A 86 17.08 -1.12 -8.87
C PRO A 86 16.97 -2.34 -7.95
N VAL A 87 17.53 -2.26 -6.74
CA VAL A 87 17.47 -3.35 -5.77
C VAL A 87 16.05 -3.51 -5.21
N ASP A 88 15.36 -2.39 -4.92
CA ASP A 88 13.95 -2.39 -4.50
C ASP A 88 13.05 -3.01 -5.57
N LEU A 89 13.24 -2.62 -6.83
CA LEU A 89 12.47 -3.16 -7.96
C LEU A 89 12.76 -4.65 -8.16
N CYS A 90 14.02 -5.08 -8.12
CA CYS A 90 14.38 -6.50 -8.22
C CYS A 90 13.77 -7.32 -7.08
N PHE A 91 13.81 -6.80 -5.85
CA PHE A 91 13.20 -7.46 -4.71
C PHE A 91 11.67 -7.55 -4.86
N GLY A 92 11.02 -6.48 -5.31
CA GLY A 92 9.58 -6.46 -5.61
C GLY A 92 9.17 -7.41 -6.74
N ILE A 93 9.95 -7.50 -7.81
CA ILE A 93 9.74 -8.50 -8.87
C ILE A 93 9.85 -9.91 -8.29
N ALA A 94 10.87 -10.17 -7.48
CA ALA A 94 11.07 -11.48 -6.86
C ALA A 94 9.92 -11.86 -5.92
N THR A 95 9.41 -10.92 -5.11
CA THR A 95 8.25 -11.19 -4.23
C THR A 95 6.95 -11.34 -5.02
N GLY A 96 6.74 -10.56 -6.09
CA GLY A 96 5.61 -10.74 -7.00
C GLY A 96 5.62 -12.09 -7.72
N MET A 97 6.80 -12.53 -8.20
CA MET A 97 6.96 -13.89 -8.73
C MET A 97 6.71 -14.96 -7.67
N GLY A 98 7.21 -14.75 -6.45
CA GLY A 98 6.97 -15.63 -5.30
C GLY A 98 5.50 -15.77 -4.94
N TRP A 99 4.70 -14.72 -5.14
CA TRP A 99 3.25 -14.76 -4.97
C TRP A 99 2.56 -15.63 -6.03
N MET A 100 2.96 -15.52 -7.30
CA MET A 100 2.36 -16.33 -8.38
C MET A 100 2.82 -17.79 -8.37
N LEU A 101 4.03 -18.06 -7.91
CA LEU A 101 4.71 -19.34 -8.10
C LEU A 101 3.90 -20.56 -7.59
N PRO A 102 3.33 -20.56 -6.37
CA PRO A 102 2.57 -21.72 -5.90
C PRO A 102 1.33 -22.00 -6.76
N TYR A 103 0.64 -20.98 -7.26
CA TYR A 103 -0.51 -21.15 -8.14
C TYR A 103 -0.08 -21.64 -9.54
N ALA A 104 1.00 -21.09 -10.09
CA ALA A 104 1.56 -21.53 -11.37
C ALA A 104 2.04 -23.00 -11.33
N LEU A 105 2.46 -23.48 -10.17
CA LEU A 105 2.82 -24.88 -9.91
C LEU A 105 1.61 -25.77 -9.58
N GLY A 106 0.39 -25.23 -9.51
CA GLY A 106 -0.82 -25.97 -9.13
C GLY A 106 -0.83 -26.44 -7.68
N GLN A 107 -0.08 -25.80 -6.79
CA GLN A 107 0.05 -26.18 -5.38
C GLN A 107 -1.02 -25.54 -4.48
N LEU A 108 -1.65 -24.45 -4.93
CA LEU A 108 -2.70 -23.76 -4.19
C LEU A 108 -4.03 -23.80 -4.96
N PRO A 109 -5.17 -23.80 -4.24
CA PRO A 109 -6.48 -23.68 -4.87
C PRO A 109 -6.54 -22.40 -5.70
N THR A 110 -6.96 -22.53 -6.96
CA THR A 110 -7.28 -21.37 -7.79
C THR A 110 -8.79 -21.13 -7.68
N PRO A 111 -9.24 -19.96 -7.21
CA PRO A 111 -10.65 -19.63 -7.29
C PRO A 111 -11.13 -19.68 -8.75
N GLU A 112 -12.39 -20.04 -8.97
CA GLU A 112 -13.08 -19.84 -10.26
C GLU A 112 -13.30 -18.34 -10.49
N THR A 113 -12.21 -17.59 -10.62
CA THR A 113 -12.27 -16.19 -11.05
C THR A 113 -12.68 -16.18 -12.51
N GLY A 114 -13.72 -15.40 -12.84
CA GLY A 114 -14.21 -15.26 -14.20
C GLY A 114 -13.06 -15.04 -15.19
N SER A 115 -13.07 -15.79 -16.29
CA SER A 115 -12.20 -15.49 -17.42
C SER A 115 -12.53 -14.09 -17.94
N LEU A 116 -11.58 -13.40 -18.58
CA LEU A 116 -11.93 -12.33 -19.51
C LEU A 116 -12.76 -12.95 -20.63
N SER A 117 -14.07 -13.04 -20.45
CA SER A 117 -15.01 -13.48 -21.49
C SER A 117 -15.38 -12.33 -22.43
N GLY A 118 -14.58 -11.25 -22.46
CA GLY A 118 -14.76 -10.11 -23.36
C GLY A 118 -13.44 -9.40 -23.67
N GLU A 119 -13.42 -8.67 -24.79
CA GLU A 119 -12.30 -7.81 -25.17
C GLU A 119 -12.17 -6.67 -24.14
N SER A 120 -11.09 -6.70 -23.35
CA SER A 120 -10.76 -5.59 -22.44
C SER A 120 -10.14 -4.46 -23.25
N THR A 121 -10.61 -3.24 -23.04
CA THR A 121 -10.07 -2.06 -23.71
C THR A 121 -8.76 -1.62 -23.06
N LEU A 122 -7.97 -0.80 -23.76
CA LEU A 122 -6.77 -0.17 -23.19
C LEU A 122 -7.11 0.67 -21.94
N MET A 123 -8.30 1.30 -21.94
CA MET A 123 -8.78 2.10 -20.81
C MET A 123 -9.03 1.24 -19.57
N ASP A 124 -9.57 0.02 -19.73
CA ASP A 124 -9.79 -0.92 -18.63
C ASP A 124 -8.47 -1.33 -17.98
N TRP A 125 -7.47 -1.66 -18.80
CA TRP A 125 -6.14 -2.01 -18.34
C TRP A 125 -5.43 -0.84 -17.65
N ALA A 126 -5.53 0.36 -18.22
CA ALA A 126 -4.93 1.56 -17.62
C ALA A 126 -5.57 1.90 -16.28
N ALA A 127 -6.90 1.83 -16.17
CA ALA A 127 -7.63 2.10 -14.95
C ALA A 127 -7.28 1.09 -13.83
N ARG A 128 -7.37 -0.21 -14.14
CA ARG A 128 -7.04 -1.30 -13.21
C ARG A 128 -5.57 -1.25 -12.81
N GLY A 129 -4.69 -1.06 -13.79
CA GLY A 129 -3.26 -0.94 -13.56
C GLY A 129 -2.92 0.24 -12.66
N THR A 130 -3.54 1.41 -12.86
CA THR A 130 -3.30 2.58 -12.00
C THR A 130 -3.76 2.33 -10.57
N ALA A 131 -4.94 1.73 -10.38
CA ALA A 131 -5.43 1.37 -9.05
C ALA A 131 -4.47 0.38 -8.37
N MET A 132 -4.16 -0.71 -9.03
CA MET A 132 -3.39 -1.82 -8.47
C MET A 132 -1.89 -1.50 -8.31
N VAL A 133 -1.26 -0.85 -9.29
CA VAL A 133 0.20 -0.66 -9.32
C VAL A 133 0.62 0.63 -8.64
N ILE A 134 -0.26 1.62 -8.51
CA ILE A 134 0.09 2.94 -7.93
C ILE A 134 -0.71 3.22 -6.67
N ALA A 135 -2.04 3.22 -6.76
CA ALA A 135 -2.88 3.66 -5.64
C ALA A 135 -2.77 2.69 -4.44
N VAL A 136 -2.90 1.39 -4.68
CA VAL A 136 -2.83 0.34 -3.67
C VAL A 136 -1.48 0.36 -2.92
N PRO A 137 -0.30 0.32 -3.58
CA PRO A 137 0.97 0.41 -2.88
C PRO A 137 1.11 1.66 -2.02
N LEU A 138 0.68 2.83 -2.50
CA LEU A 138 0.78 4.05 -1.72
C LEU A 138 -0.14 4.03 -0.50
N LEU A 139 -1.42 3.69 -0.67
CA LEU A 139 -2.38 3.68 0.43
C LEU A 139 -2.06 2.59 1.45
N GLU A 140 -1.64 1.40 1.00
CA GLU A 140 -1.36 0.28 1.89
C GLU A 140 -0.09 0.51 2.68
N GLU A 141 0.98 1.04 2.08
CA GLU A 141 2.20 1.29 2.83
C GLU A 141 2.03 2.45 3.81
N ILE A 142 1.30 3.51 3.44
CA ILE A 142 0.94 4.59 4.37
C ILE A 142 0.12 4.02 5.54
N PHE A 143 -0.90 3.22 5.27
CA PHE A 143 -1.74 2.64 6.31
C PHE A 143 -0.96 1.65 7.20
N THR A 144 -0.22 0.72 6.60
CA THR A 144 0.42 -0.36 7.34
C THR A 144 1.72 0.08 8.02
N ARG A 145 2.68 0.63 7.26
CA ARG A 145 4.02 0.96 7.77
C ARG A 145 4.08 2.28 8.49
N SER A 146 3.37 3.29 7.95
CA SER A 146 3.37 4.60 8.58
C SER A 146 2.36 4.68 9.73
N PHE A 147 1.22 3.98 9.69
CA PHE A 147 0.26 4.04 10.80
C PHE A 147 0.23 2.77 11.65
N LEU A 148 -0.16 1.62 11.09
CA LEU A 148 -0.54 0.45 11.85
C LEU A 148 0.58 -0.09 12.74
N MET A 149 1.80 -0.23 12.20
CA MET A 149 2.96 -0.69 12.98
C MET A 149 3.20 0.19 14.21
N ARG A 150 3.26 1.51 14.00
CA ARG A 150 3.51 2.50 15.06
C ARG A 150 2.35 2.58 16.04
N PHE A 151 1.12 2.45 15.56
CA PHE A 151 -0.07 2.41 16.40
C PHE A 151 -0.06 1.18 17.31
N ILE A 152 0.25 0.00 16.79
CA ILE A 152 0.36 -1.24 17.58
C ILE A 152 1.40 -1.11 18.70
N ASP A 153 2.52 -0.44 18.42
CA ASP A 153 3.58 -0.25 19.42
C ASP A 153 3.26 0.83 20.45
N THR A 154 2.25 1.70 20.23
CA THR A 154 1.98 2.86 21.09
C THR A 154 0.58 2.91 21.71
N TYR A 155 -0.38 2.08 21.28
CA TYR A 155 -1.78 2.22 21.66
C TYR A 155 -2.07 2.05 23.17
N ASP A 156 -1.23 1.30 23.89
CA ASP A 156 -1.35 1.02 25.32
C ASP A 156 -0.28 1.70 26.18
N SER A 157 0.51 2.61 25.58
CA SER A 157 1.51 3.38 26.32
C SER A 157 0.84 4.36 27.27
N GLU A 158 1.15 4.25 28.57
CA GLU A 158 0.71 5.19 29.62
C GLU A 158 1.19 6.63 29.34
N THR A 159 2.29 6.76 28.60
CA THR A 159 2.72 8.02 27.96
C THR A 159 2.12 8.06 26.57
N SER A 160 0.86 8.50 26.48
CA SER A 160 0.10 8.64 25.23
C SER A 160 0.70 9.73 24.33
N ASN A 161 1.86 9.45 23.73
CA ASN A 161 2.41 10.21 22.63
C ASN A 161 1.74 9.75 21.33
N SER A 162 1.68 10.61 20.33
CA SER A 162 1.10 10.26 19.04
C SER A 162 1.89 9.10 18.42
N PHE A 163 1.25 8.17 17.71
CA PHE A 163 1.99 7.16 16.93
C PHE A 163 3.03 7.79 15.98
N ARG A 164 2.82 9.05 15.59
CA ARG A 164 3.73 9.85 14.75
C ARG A 164 5.06 10.14 15.42
N ASP A 165 5.11 10.15 16.76
CA ASP A 165 6.32 10.36 17.54
C ASP A 165 7.18 9.09 17.60
N HIS A 166 6.59 7.93 17.28
CA HIS A 166 7.34 6.71 17.10
C HIS A 166 8.07 6.74 15.74
N PRO A 167 9.39 6.47 15.69
CA PRO A 167 10.13 6.41 14.43
C PRO A 167 9.68 5.24 13.55
N ILE A 168 9.75 5.41 12.24
CA ILE A 168 9.46 4.34 11.27
C ILE A 168 10.61 3.32 11.21
N GLY A 169 10.30 2.07 10.87
CA GLY A 169 11.32 1.03 10.64
C GLY A 169 12.07 0.58 11.90
N VAL A 170 11.49 0.80 13.10
CA VAL A 170 11.97 0.19 14.34
C VAL A 170 11.32 -1.18 14.49
N PHE A 171 12.15 -2.20 14.72
CA PHE A 171 11.66 -3.55 14.90
C PHE A 171 11.03 -3.70 16.29
N SER A 172 9.81 -4.21 16.30
CA SER A 172 9.13 -4.73 17.47
C SER A 172 8.44 -6.03 17.06
N LEU A 173 8.59 -7.08 17.88
CA LEU A 173 7.92 -8.35 17.61
C LEU A 173 6.39 -8.16 17.62
N ARG A 174 5.89 -7.23 18.43
CA ARG A 174 4.46 -6.93 18.55
C ARG A 174 3.90 -6.35 17.26
N SER A 175 4.49 -5.27 16.74
CA SER A 175 4.04 -4.66 15.48
C SER A 175 4.32 -5.53 14.26
N PHE A 176 5.40 -6.33 14.28
CA PHE A 176 5.65 -7.34 13.25
C PHE A 176 4.51 -8.34 13.16
N ILE A 177 4.19 -9.05 14.25
CA ILE A 177 3.12 -10.06 14.26
C ILE A 177 1.75 -9.43 14.05
N GLY A 178 1.45 -8.30 14.70
CA GLY A 178 0.17 -7.63 14.57
C GLY A 178 -0.11 -7.14 13.15
N THR A 179 0.91 -6.59 12.47
CA THR A 179 0.77 -6.17 11.06
C THR A 179 0.62 -7.38 10.15
N MET A 180 1.38 -8.47 10.37
CA MET A 180 1.24 -9.70 9.59
C MET A 180 -0.19 -10.27 9.69
N VAL A 181 -0.73 -10.35 10.90
CA VAL A 181 -2.09 -10.86 11.14
C VAL A 181 -3.13 -10.00 10.42
N LEU A 182 -3.12 -8.68 10.64
CA LEU A 182 -4.11 -7.77 10.05
C LEU A 182 -4.00 -7.70 8.53
N PHE A 183 -2.79 -7.71 7.97
CA PHE A 183 -2.58 -7.77 6.52
C PHE A 183 -3.14 -9.07 5.93
N THR A 184 -2.88 -10.21 6.58
CA THR A 184 -3.38 -11.51 6.11
C THR A 184 -4.91 -11.54 6.12
N PHE A 185 -5.55 -11.02 7.16
CA PHE A 185 -7.03 -10.94 7.22
C PHE A 185 -7.65 -9.97 6.23
N ALA A 186 -6.89 -8.99 5.71
CA ALA A 186 -7.35 -8.12 4.64
C ALA A 186 -7.37 -8.81 3.26
N HIS A 187 -6.69 -9.95 3.13
CA HIS A 187 -6.63 -10.74 1.91
C HIS A 187 -7.65 -11.89 1.93
N ALA A 188 -7.97 -12.39 0.74
CA ALA A 188 -8.85 -13.55 0.63
C ALA A 188 -8.19 -14.79 1.27
N THR A 189 -9.01 -15.70 1.82
CA THR A 189 -8.50 -16.85 2.59
C THR A 189 -7.61 -17.78 1.79
N TRP A 190 -7.81 -17.88 0.47
CA TRP A 190 -6.94 -18.66 -0.43
C TRP A 190 -5.58 -18.00 -0.70
N GLU A 191 -5.44 -16.71 -0.40
CA GLU A 191 -4.20 -15.94 -0.56
C GLU A 191 -3.33 -15.98 0.69
N TRP A 192 -3.85 -16.43 1.84
CA TRP A 192 -3.12 -16.39 3.11
C TRP A 192 -1.74 -17.07 3.03
N TRP A 193 -1.63 -18.15 2.25
CA TRP A 193 -0.38 -18.89 2.03
C TRP A 193 0.72 -18.07 1.35
N VAL A 194 0.35 -17.07 0.54
CA VAL A 194 1.29 -16.17 -0.14
C VAL A 194 1.36 -14.80 0.54
N ALA A 195 0.26 -14.34 1.13
CA ALA A 195 0.18 -13.10 1.88
C ALA A 195 1.10 -13.11 3.10
N ILE A 196 1.08 -14.18 3.92
CA ILE A 196 1.92 -14.33 5.12
C ILE A 196 3.42 -14.20 4.81
N PRO A 197 4.02 -14.99 3.89
CA PRO A 197 5.44 -14.85 3.57
C PRO A 197 5.76 -13.51 2.91
N TRP A 198 4.86 -12.97 2.08
CA TRP A 198 5.04 -11.65 1.48
C TRP A 198 5.12 -10.55 2.54
N ILE A 199 4.19 -10.51 3.50
CA ILE A 199 4.21 -9.48 4.55
C ILE A 199 5.39 -9.67 5.49
N ALA A 200 5.78 -10.92 5.79
CA ALA A 200 6.95 -11.20 6.62
C ALA A 200 8.23 -10.65 5.97
N VAL A 201 8.47 -10.99 4.69
CA VAL A 201 9.71 -10.60 4.01
C VAL A 201 9.76 -9.10 3.72
N THR A 202 8.63 -8.48 3.38
CA THR A 202 8.56 -7.02 3.14
C THR A 202 8.65 -6.22 4.44
N ASN A 203 8.15 -6.74 5.58
CA ASN A 203 8.41 -6.16 6.89
C ASN A 203 9.91 -6.18 7.23
N LEU A 204 10.59 -7.32 7.02
CA LEU A 204 12.03 -7.43 7.24
C LEU A 204 12.81 -6.46 6.35
N TRP A 205 12.42 -6.36 5.06
CA TRP A 205 12.97 -5.37 4.14
C TRP A 205 12.80 -3.94 4.66
N PHE A 206 11.61 -3.62 5.18
CA PHE A 206 11.32 -2.31 5.74
C PHE A 206 12.15 -1.98 6.98
N TYR A 207 12.33 -2.92 7.91
CA TYR A 207 13.19 -2.68 9.08
C TYR A 207 14.66 -2.49 8.71
N TRP A 208 15.11 -3.13 7.63
CA TRP A 208 16.46 -2.96 7.12
C TRP A 208 16.63 -1.62 6.40
N ARG A 209 15.72 -1.27 5.47
CA ARG A 209 15.81 -0.07 4.63
C ARG A 209 15.35 1.21 5.31
N ARG A 210 14.43 1.11 6.27
CA ARG A 210 13.82 2.21 7.02
C ARG A 210 13.35 3.36 6.14
N SER A 211 12.83 3.02 4.95
CA SER A 211 12.44 3.97 3.92
C SER A 211 11.07 3.60 3.38
N MET A 212 10.14 4.55 3.44
CA MET A 212 8.80 4.38 2.88
C MET A 212 8.83 4.19 1.37
N TRP A 213 9.61 5.02 0.66
CA TRP A 213 9.72 4.93 -0.79
C TRP A 213 10.34 3.61 -1.26
N SER A 214 11.33 3.10 -0.54
CA SER A 214 11.90 1.78 -0.83
C SER A 214 10.81 0.71 -0.89
N LEU A 215 9.93 0.69 0.12
CA LEU A 215 8.87 -0.31 0.18
C LEU A 215 7.74 -0.04 -0.82
N VAL A 216 7.39 1.23 -1.07
CA VAL A 216 6.45 1.59 -2.14
C VAL A 216 6.97 1.07 -3.48
N PHE A 217 8.26 1.20 -3.80
CA PHE A 217 8.82 0.65 -5.04
C PHE A 217 8.80 -0.88 -5.09
N VAL A 218 9.11 -1.55 -3.97
CA VAL A 218 8.97 -3.02 -3.86
C VAL A 218 7.54 -3.44 -4.17
N HIS A 219 6.55 -2.77 -3.58
CA HIS A 219 5.14 -3.12 -3.73
C HIS A 219 4.62 -2.78 -5.15
N VAL A 220 4.96 -1.60 -5.69
CA VAL A 220 4.70 -1.24 -7.10
C VAL A 220 5.22 -2.31 -8.05
N ALA A 221 6.47 -2.75 -7.87
CA ALA A 221 7.10 -3.77 -8.71
C ALA A 221 6.44 -5.15 -8.55
N ALA A 222 6.04 -5.53 -7.34
CA ALA A 222 5.30 -6.77 -7.09
C ALA A 222 3.95 -6.74 -7.82
N ASN A 223 3.18 -5.67 -7.67
CA ASN A 223 1.85 -5.55 -8.30
C ASN A 223 1.94 -5.44 -9.82
N LEU A 224 2.95 -4.74 -10.35
CA LEU A 224 3.21 -4.73 -11.80
C LEU A 224 3.54 -6.14 -12.30
N THR A 225 4.34 -6.90 -11.55
CA THR A 225 4.67 -8.29 -11.89
C THR A 225 3.42 -9.17 -11.95
N LEU A 226 2.52 -9.04 -10.97
CA LEU A 226 1.23 -9.73 -10.97
C LEU A 226 0.36 -9.31 -12.16
N MET A 227 0.24 -8.01 -12.43
CA MET A 227 -0.53 -7.49 -13.57
C MET A 227 -0.01 -8.00 -14.92
N VAL A 228 1.32 -8.02 -15.11
CA VAL A 228 1.95 -8.61 -16.30
C VAL A 228 1.69 -10.12 -16.36
N GLY A 229 1.77 -10.82 -15.22
CA GLY A 229 1.41 -12.23 -15.10
C GLY A 229 0.01 -12.50 -15.62
N VAL A 230 -1.00 -11.78 -15.13
CA VAL A 230 -2.41 -11.89 -15.59
C VAL A 230 -2.53 -11.58 -17.08
N ALA A 231 -1.86 -10.55 -17.58
CA ALA A 231 -1.93 -10.15 -18.98
C ALA A 231 -1.37 -11.25 -19.92
N VAL A 232 -0.34 -11.98 -19.48
CA VAL A 232 0.31 -13.07 -20.23
C VAL A 232 -0.46 -14.39 -20.11
N THR A 233 -0.83 -14.79 -18.89
CA THR A 233 -1.44 -16.11 -18.63
C THR A 233 -2.96 -16.13 -18.79
N LYS A 234 -3.60 -14.96 -18.75
CA LYS A 234 -5.07 -14.79 -18.70
C LYS A 234 -5.72 -15.38 -17.43
N HIS A 235 -4.93 -15.57 -16.37
CA HIS A 235 -5.41 -16.06 -15.07
C HIS A 235 -5.54 -14.91 -14.07
N TRP A 236 -6.77 -14.63 -13.62
CA TRP A 236 -7.07 -13.52 -12.70
C TRP A 236 -6.81 -13.83 -11.23
N TYR A 237 -6.72 -15.09 -10.85
CA TYR A 237 -6.51 -15.49 -9.45
C TYR A 237 -5.16 -15.07 -8.85
N PHE A 238 -4.30 -14.40 -9.63
CA PHE A 238 -3.08 -13.76 -9.12
C PHE A 238 -3.34 -12.39 -8.47
N ILE A 239 -4.51 -11.78 -8.69
CA ILE A 239 -4.84 -10.39 -8.32
C ILE A 239 -6.24 -10.23 -7.72
#